data_AF-A0A3C2EEE4-F1
#
_entry.id   AF-A0A3C2EEE4-F1
#
_cell.length_a   1.000
_cell.length_b   1.000
_cell.length_c   1.000
_cell.angle_alpha   90.00
_cell.angle_beta   90.00
_cell.angle_gamma   90.00
#
_symmetry.space_group_name_H-M   'P 1'
#
loop_
_entity.id
_entity.type
_entity.pdbx_description
1 polymer ?
#
loop_
_entity_poly.entity_id
_entity_poly.type
_entity_poly.pdbx_seq_one_letter_code
_entity_poly.pdbx_strand_id
1 'polypeptide(L)'
;TLAMLTYEYHIGMLYPEGDDNAVRAVNAFNNGMRYYCGLCRGIYIDPVEYPTFLSIPTTEDVSLHGGYANVLINDRDVDGIYIYPTITTDDLLTYVGTQGVYLIGTRMPPTRPGGWVMTVSPDTIKAIQIAWPQLIAGQGGQAVQSPLGLADVDPGILPAGKLEEVQFILNELLAGRILTSNP
;
A
#
# COMPACT_ATOMS: atom_id res chain seq x y z
N THR A 1 -0.90 -6.46 4.38
CA THR A 1 0.07 -6.09 5.44
C THR A 1 -0.50 -5.17 6.51
N LEU A 2 -1.12 -4.02 6.19
CA LEU A 2 -1.64 -3.11 7.24
C LEU A 2 -2.62 -3.79 8.20
N ALA A 3 -3.55 -4.61 7.71
CA ALA A 3 -4.47 -5.41 8.54
C ALA A 3 -3.77 -6.34 9.56
N MET A 4 -2.51 -6.73 9.32
CA MET A 4 -1.71 -7.55 10.24
C MET A 4 -1.05 -6.71 11.36
N LEU A 5 -0.97 -5.40 11.16
CA LEU A 5 -0.30 -4.48 12.07
C LEU A 5 -1.28 -3.68 12.92
N THR A 6 -2.48 -3.43 12.41
CA THR A 6 -3.50 -2.63 13.11
C THR A 6 -4.41 -3.50 13.97
N TYR A 7 -4.92 -2.91 15.05
CA TYR A 7 -5.95 -3.53 15.86
C TYR A 7 -7.29 -3.48 15.11
N GLU A 8 -8.08 -4.55 15.21
CA GLU A 8 -9.39 -4.68 14.54
C GLU A 8 -9.44 -4.30 13.06
N TYR A 9 -8.29 -4.37 12.39
CA TYR A 9 -8.14 -4.04 10.98
C TYR A 9 -8.48 -2.59 10.64
N HIS A 10 -8.27 -1.65 11.57
CA HIS A 10 -8.50 -0.21 11.38
C HIS A 10 -7.56 0.36 10.32
N ILE A 11 -7.95 0.20 9.05
CA ILE A 11 -7.13 0.59 7.91
C ILE A 11 -7.94 1.39 6.90
N GLY A 12 -7.25 2.27 6.20
CA GLY A 12 -7.87 3.10 5.19
C GLY A 12 -6.99 3.40 4.00
N MET A 13 -7.61 3.94 2.96
CA MET A 13 -6.91 4.34 1.76
C MET A 13 -7.41 5.69 1.23
N LEU A 14 -6.46 6.56 0.93
CA LEU A 14 -6.68 7.79 0.16
C LEU A 14 -6.37 7.56 -1.31
N TYR A 15 -7.23 8.07 -2.19
CA TYR A 15 -7.07 7.91 -3.62
C TYR A 15 -7.68 9.08 -4.41
N PRO A 16 -7.21 9.38 -5.63
CA PRO A 16 -7.83 10.41 -6.47
C PRO A 16 -9.19 9.95 -7.00
N GLU A 17 -10.16 10.87 -7.02
CA GLU A 17 -11.45 10.63 -7.67
C GLU A 17 -11.29 10.50 -9.20
N GLY A 18 -12.09 9.63 -9.83
CA GLY A 18 -12.10 9.48 -11.29
C GLY A 18 -10.92 8.71 -11.91
N ASP A 19 -10.02 8.13 -11.11
CA ASP A 19 -8.91 7.28 -11.61
C ASP A 19 -9.27 5.79 -11.52
N ASP A 20 -9.49 5.15 -12.67
CA ASP A 20 -9.79 3.72 -12.77
C ASP A 20 -8.70 2.82 -12.18
N ASN A 21 -7.42 3.22 -12.25
CA ASN A 21 -6.33 2.45 -11.65
C ASN A 21 -6.37 2.57 -10.13
N ALA A 22 -6.76 3.73 -9.61
CA ALA A 22 -6.97 3.92 -8.19
C ALA A 22 -8.13 3.07 -7.66
N VAL A 23 -9.23 2.96 -8.42
CA VAL A 23 -10.34 2.05 -8.10
C VAL A 23 -9.90 0.58 -8.12
N ARG A 24 -9.06 0.17 -9.08
CA ARG A 24 -8.46 -1.18 -9.07
C ARG A 24 -7.60 -1.42 -7.83
N ALA A 25 -6.84 -0.41 -7.40
CA ALA A 25 -6.04 -0.49 -6.18
C ALA A 25 -6.92 -0.55 -4.92
N VAL A 26 -8.05 0.16 -4.85
CA VAL A 26 -9.05 0.03 -3.79
C VAL A 26 -9.55 -1.43 -3.68
N ASN A 27 -9.90 -2.05 -4.80
CA ASN A 27 -10.32 -3.45 -4.82
C ASN A 27 -9.21 -4.40 -4.35
N ALA A 28 -7.98 -4.19 -4.81
CA ALA A 28 -6.83 -4.98 -4.38
C ALA A 28 -6.52 -4.82 -2.89
N PHE A 29 -6.64 -3.60 -2.37
CA PHE A 29 -6.45 -3.28 -0.96
C PHE A 29 -7.48 -3.99 -0.08
N ASN A 30 -8.76 -3.91 -0.47
CA ASN A 30 -9.85 -4.62 0.20
C ASN A 30 -9.64 -6.15 0.19
N ASN A 31 -9.31 -6.70 -0.97
CA ASN A 31 -9.04 -8.13 -1.09
C ASN A 31 -7.82 -8.56 -0.25
N GLY A 32 -6.78 -7.74 -0.17
CA GLY A 32 -5.62 -8.01 0.67
C GLY A 32 -5.94 -8.07 2.17
N MET A 33 -6.87 -7.26 2.66
CA MET A 33 -7.38 -7.38 4.03
C MET A 33 -8.14 -8.69 4.21
N ARG A 34 -9.10 -8.99 3.33
CA ARG A 34 -9.89 -10.24 3.38
C ARG A 34 -9.04 -11.48 3.30
N TYR A 35 -7.97 -11.47 2.51
CA TYR A 35 -7.02 -12.56 2.43
C TYR A 35 -6.37 -12.84 3.80
N TYR A 36 -6.04 -11.78 4.56
CA TYR A 36 -5.43 -11.91 5.88
C TYR A 36 -6.43 -12.32 6.96
N CYS A 37 -7.58 -11.64 7.07
CA CYS A 37 -8.53 -11.84 8.18
C CYS A 37 -9.73 -12.75 7.87
N GLY A 38 -9.90 -13.20 6.63
CA GLY A 38 -11.04 -14.00 6.19
C GLY A 38 -12.36 -13.23 6.34
N LEU A 39 -13.07 -13.47 7.46
CA LEU A 39 -14.33 -12.81 7.78
C LEU A 39 -14.17 -11.42 8.39
N CYS A 40 -12.95 -11.05 8.81
CA CYS A 40 -12.63 -9.71 9.31
C CYS A 40 -13.60 -9.19 10.39
N ARG A 41 -13.99 -10.07 11.31
CA ARG A 41 -14.90 -9.73 12.41
C ARG A 41 -14.10 -9.09 13.55
N GLY A 42 -14.40 -7.82 13.83
CA GLY A 42 -13.96 -7.15 15.05
C GLY A 42 -14.54 -7.82 16.29
N ILE A 43 -13.91 -7.56 17.43
CA ILE A 43 -14.39 -7.92 18.77
C ILE A 43 -15.49 -6.92 19.18
N TYR A 44 -15.29 -5.64 18.85
CA TYR A 44 -16.24 -4.56 19.10
C TYR A 44 -17.10 -4.25 17.87
N ILE A 45 -18.25 -3.62 18.13
CA ILE A 45 -19.12 -3.10 17.06
C ILE A 45 -18.63 -1.69 16.75
N ASP A 46 -18.04 -1.51 15.57
CA ASP A 46 -17.62 -0.20 15.07
C ASP A 46 -18.73 0.38 14.14
N PRO A 47 -19.08 1.67 14.26
CA PRO A 47 -19.90 2.36 13.27
C PRO A 47 -19.26 2.48 11.87
N VAL A 48 -17.94 2.29 11.75
CA VAL A 48 -17.15 2.34 10.52
C VAL A 48 -16.82 0.93 10.05
N GLU A 49 -16.99 0.70 8.74
CA GLU A 49 -16.51 -0.51 8.09
C GLU A 49 -15.09 -0.33 7.56
N TYR A 50 -14.21 -1.29 7.87
CA TYR A 50 -12.84 -1.32 7.35
C TYR A 50 -12.65 -2.39 6.25
N PRO A 51 -11.80 -2.11 5.23
CA PRO A 51 -11.09 -0.86 5.04
C PRO A 51 -12.04 0.29 4.69
N THR A 52 -11.75 1.46 5.22
CA THR A 52 -12.50 2.66 4.85
C THR A 52 -11.75 3.43 3.76
N PHE A 53 -12.49 3.99 2.82
CA PHE A 53 -11.93 4.66 1.65
C PHE A 53 -12.37 6.12 1.62
N LEU A 54 -11.48 6.99 1.16
CA LEU A 54 -11.79 8.39 0.94
C LEU A 54 -11.12 8.88 -0.33
N SER A 55 -11.95 9.32 -1.28
CA SER A 55 -11.49 9.93 -2.53
C SER A 55 -11.19 11.41 -2.34
N ILE A 56 -10.16 11.91 -3.01
CA ILE A 56 -9.83 13.32 -3.10
C ILE A 56 -10.15 13.80 -4.52
N PRO A 57 -10.98 14.85 -4.70
CA PRO A 57 -11.23 15.42 -6.02
C PRO A 57 -9.93 15.86 -6.69
N THR A 58 -9.79 15.63 -7.99
CA THR A 58 -8.55 16.03 -8.72
C THR A 58 -8.36 17.55 -8.82
N THR A 59 -9.40 18.32 -8.50
CA THR A 59 -9.39 19.80 -8.46
C THR A 59 -9.06 20.35 -7.07
N GLU A 60 -8.89 19.49 -6.08
CA GLU A 60 -8.59 19.89 -4.70
C GLU A 60 -7.20 20.50 -4.58
N ASP A 61 -7.03 21.43 -3.64
CA ASP A 61 -5.72 21.96 -3.32
C ASP A 61 -4.88 20.91 -2.58
N VAL A 62 -3.67 20.65 -3.06
CA VAL A 62 -2.72 19.68 -2.47
C VAL A 62 -2.44 19.99 -0.99
N SER A 63 -2.44 21.27 -0.60
CA SER A 63 -2.26 21.68 0.80
C SER A 63 -3.39 21.21 1.72
N LEU A 64 -4.56 20.87 1.17
CA LEU A 64 -5.73 20.37 1.91
C LEU A 64 -5.75 18.84 2.03
N HIS A 65 -4.89 18.10 1.32
CA HIS A 65 -4.85 16.63 1.36
C HIS A 65 -4.63 16.08 2.79
N GLY A 66 -3.90 16.81 3.64
CA GLY A 66 -3.72 16.43 5.05
C GLY A 66 -5.05 16.40 5.83
N GLY A 67 -6.01 17.27 5.48
CA GLY A 67 -7.36 17.27 6.05
C GLY A 67 -8.13 16.00 5.70
N TYR A 68 -7.99 15.50 4.47
CA TYR A 68 -8.58 14.22 4.05
C TYR A 68 -7.96 13.04 4.83
N ALA A 69 -6.65 13.07 5.07
CA ALA A 69 -6.02 12.09 5.94
C ALA A 69 -6.58 12.13 7.36
N ASN A 70 -6.80 13.34 7.91
CA ASN A 70 -7.40 13.49 9.25
C ASN A 70 -8.81 12.93 9.34
N VAL A 71 -9.63 13.01 8.29
CA VAL A 71 -10.95 12.38 8.30
C VAL A 71 -10.83 10.87 8.47
N LEU A 72 -9.86 10.22 7.81
CA LEU A 72 -9.62 8.79 8.03
C LEU A 72 -9.09 8.52 9.45
N ILE A 73 -8.09 9.28 9.89
CA ILE A 73 -7.37 9.00 11.13
C ILE A 73 -8.23 9.34 12.37
N ASN A 74 -8.81 10.54 12.42
CA ASN A 74 -9.48 11.05 13.62
C ASN A 74 -10.98 10.75 13.64
N ASP A 75 -11.66 10.84 12.49
CA ASP A 75 -13.12 10.67 12.46
C ASP A 75 -13.51 9.20 12.21
N ARG A 76 -12.61 8.41 11.63
CA ARG A 76 -12.82 7.00 11.29
C ARG A 76 -11.79 6.06 11.91
N ASP A 77 -11.07 6.51 12.93
CA ASP A 77 -10.15 5.72 13.76
C ASP A 77 -9.16 4.84 12.97
N VAL A 78 -8.66 5.32 11.82
CA VAL A 78 -7.72 4.56 10.99
C VAL A 78 -6.31 4.61 11.57
N ASP A 79 -5.79 3.45 11.95
CA ASP A 79 -4.43 3.26 12.45
C ASP A 79 -3.39 2.95 11.36
N GLY A 80 -3.84 2.57 10.15
CA GLY A 80 -2.97 2.19 9.05
C GLY A 80 -3.49 2.67 7.71
N ILE A 81 -2.71 3.48 7.01
CA ILE A 81 -3.13 4.16 5.80
C ILE A 81 -2.23 3.84 4.61
N TYR A 82 -2.87 3.59 3.47
CA TYR A 82 -2.22 3.57 2.17
C TYR A 82 -2.64 4.79 1.36
N ILE A 83 -1.67 5.55 0.86
CA ILE A 83 -1.94 6.74 0.04
C ILE A 83 -1.58 6.41 -1.40
N TYR A 84 -2.54 6.55 -2.30
CA TYR A 84 -2.33 6.21 -3.70
C TYR A 84 -1.25 7.12 -4.33
N PRO A 85 -0.35 6.61 -5.20
CA PRO A 85 0.87 7.32 -5.56
C PRO A 85 0.68 8.67 -6.25
N THR A 86 -0.40 8.85 -7.03
CA THR A 86 -0.63 10.08 -7.81
C THR A 86 -1.01 11.28 -6.95
N ILE A 87 -1.52 11.06 -5.73
CA ILE A 87 -1.83 12.13 -4.75
C ILE A 87 -0.77 12.23 -3.64
N THR A 88 0.28 11.41 -3.72
CA THR A 88 1.31 11.29 -2.70
C THR A 88 2.39 12.37 -2.88
N THR A 89 2.50 13.27 -1.90
CA THR A 89 3.59 14.25 -1.80
C THR A 89 4.45 13.97 -0.56
N ASP A 90 5.70 14.45 -0.58
CA ASP A 90 6.61 14.27 0.57
C ASP A 90 6.06 14.98 1.82
N ASP A 91 5.41 16.13 1.64
CA ASP A 91 4.75 16.88 2.71
C ASP A 91 3.56 16.10 3.28
N LEU A 92 2.74 15.48 2.44
CA LEU A 92 1.61 14.65 2.90
C LEU A 92 2.11 13.41 3.66
N LEU A 93 3.11 12.71 3.13
CA LEU A 93 3.68 11.54 3.80
C LEU A 93 4.31 11.91 5.15
N THR A 94 5.04 13.02 5.19
CA THR A 94 5.63 13.54 6.43
C THR A 94 4.55 13.90 7.42
N TYR A 95 3.54 14.65 6.97
CA TYR A 95 2.38 15.05 7.79
C TYR A 95 1.70 13.83 8.40
N VAL A 96 1.30 12.85 7.58
CA VAL A 96 0.62 11.63 8.07
C VAL A 96 1.53 10.84 9.02
N GLY A 97 2.84 10.79 8.77
CA GLY A 97 3.79 10.16 9.67
C GLY A 97 3.92 10.83 11.04
N THR A 98 3.56 12.12 11.18
CA THR A 98 3.47 12.79 12.48
C THR A 98 2.21 12.41 13.27
N GLN A 99 1.20 11.82 12.63
CA GLN A 99 -0.06 11.42 13.26
C GLN A 99 0.02 10.05 13.95
N GLY A 100 1.15 9.35 13.86
CA GLY A 100 1.37 8.09 14.56
C GLY A 100 0.72 6.85 13.91
N VAL A 101 0.23 6.98 12.68
CA VAL A 101 -0.37 5.87 11.93
C VAL A 101 0.64 5.12 11.07
N TYR A 102 0.37 3.85 10.80
CA TYR A 102 1.21 3.03 9.92
C TYR A 102 1.04 3.44 8.45
N LEU A 103 2.16 3.53 7.74
CA LEU A 103 2.21 3.95 6.34
C LEU A 103 2.90 2.88 5.49
N ILE A 104 2.27 2.54 4.37
CA ILE A 104 2.93 1.85 3.25
C ILE A 104 2.88 2.81 2.06
N GLY A 105 4.01 2.98 1.38
CA GLY A 105 4.08 3.78 0.15
C GLY A 105 4.83 3.08 -0.97
N THR A 106 4.94 3.78 -2.11
CA THR A 106 5.62 3.26 -3.31
C THR A 106 6.98 3.89 -3.57
N ARG A 107 7.32 4.92 -2.79
CA ARG A 107 8.67 5.50 -2.69
C ARG A 107 8.85 6.05 -1.28
N MET A 108 10.00 5.83 -0.68
CA MET A 108 10.34 6.48 0.59
C MET A 108 10.67 7.96 0.32
N PRO A 109 10.08 8.92 1.06
CA PRO A 109 10.48 10.32 0.96
C PRO A 109 11.88 10.54 1.58
N PRO A 110 12.55 11.67 1.32
CA PRO A 110 13.92 11.91 1.78
C PRO A 110 14.11 11.76 3.29
N THR A 111 13.08 12.13 4.05
CA THR A 111 13.02 11.92 5.50
C THR A 111 11.99 10.84 5.79
N ARG A 112 12.40 9.76 6.47
CA ARG A 112 11.49 8.67 6.84
C ARG A 112 10.34 9.20 7.71
N PRO A 113 9.07 9.06 7.30
CA PRO A 113 7.93 9.42 8.13
C PRO A 113 7.83 8.49 9.35
N GLY A 114 7.27 8.99 10.45
CA GLY A 114 6.85 8.14 11.55
C GLY A 114 5.84 7.08 11.05
N GLY A 115 5.93 5.86 11.58
CA GLY A 115 5.02 4.78 11.19
C GLY A 115 5.26 4.19 9.78
N TRP A 116 6.32 4.59 9.06
CA TRP A 116 6.67 3.98 7.77
C TRP A 116 7.00 2.49 7.92
N VAL A 117 6.13 1.63 7.43
CA VAL A 117 6.27 0.18 7.54
C VAL A 117 7.26 -0.36 6.51
N MET A 118 7.04 -0.01 5.24
CA MET A 118 7.82 -0.46 4.10
C MET A 118 7.43 0.30 2.82
N THR A 119 8.29 0.20 1.81
CA THR A 119 8.03 0.61 0.43
C THR A 119 7.66 -0.61 -0.41
N VAL A 120 6.58 -0.53 -1.20
CA VAL A 120 6.19 -1.53 -2.21
C VAL A 120 6.29 -0.89 -3.60
N SER A 121 7.20 -1.35 -4.43
CA SER A 121 7.46 -0.74 -5.74
C SER A 121 7.90 -1.77 -6.78
N PRO A 122 7.84 -1.45 -8.08
CA PRO A 122 8.43 -2.31 -9.11
C PRO A 122 9.93 -2.48 -8.88
N ASP A 123 10.38 -3.74 -8.83
CA ASP A 123 11.78 -4.15 -8.73
C ASP A 123 12.41 -4.12 -10.13
N THR A 124 12.96 -2.95 -10.46
CA THR A 124 13.58 -2.67 -11.76
C THR A 124 14.87 -3.46 -11.96
N ILE A 125 15.58 -3.80 -10.88
CA ILE A 125 16.81 -4.60 -10.94
C ILE A 125 16.47 -6.02 -11.37
N LYS A 126 15.47 -6.65 -10.73
CA LYS A 126 14.99 -7.97 -11.16
C LYS A 126 14.44 -7.94 -12.58
N ALA A 127 13.73 -6.88 -12.97
CA ALA A 127 13.26 -6.73 -14.35
C ALA A 127 14.41 -6.75 -15.36
N ILE A 128 15.50 -6.03 -15.09
CA ILE A 128 16.70 -6.02 -15.93
C ILE A 128 17.37 -7.40 -15.94
N GLN A 129 17.48 -8.07 -14.79
CA GLN A 129 18.05 -9.42 -14.71
C GLN A 129 17.25 -10.44 -15.54
N ILE A 130 15.91 -10.35 -15.52
CA ILE A 130 15.01 -11.18 -16.33
C ILE A 130 15.19 -10.87 -17.83
N ALA A 131 15.35 -9.60 -18.18
CA ALA A 131 15.56 -9.16 -19.56
C ALA A 131 16.97 -9.45 -20.09
N TRP A 132 17.98 -9.55 -19.21
CA TRP A 132 19.40 -9.60 -19.57
C TRP A 132 19.75 -10.68 -20.60
N PRO A 133 19.27 -11.94 -20.48
CA PRO A 133 19.56 -12.99 -21.46
C PRO A 133 19.04 -12.67 -22.86
N GLN A 134 17.88 -12.02 -22.98
CA GLN A 134 17.30 -11.62 -24.26
C GLN A 134 18.03 -10.42 -24.87
N LEU A 135 18.42 -9.46 -24.01
CA LEU A 135 19.18 -8.28 -24.45
C LEU A 135 20.54 -8.66 -25.04
N ILE A 136 21.29 -9.56 -24.40
CA ILE A 136 22.58 -10.05 -24.93
C ILE A 136 22.41 -10.93 -26.18
N ALA A 137 21.22 -11.51 -26.39
CA ALA A 137 20.86 -12.25 -27.59
C ALA A 137 20.39 -11.34 -28.76
N GLY A 138 20.47 -10.02 -28.60
CA GLY A 138 20.06 -9.05 -29.61
C GLY A 138 18.54 -8.86 -29.73
N GLN A 139 17.76 -9.42 -28.80
CA GLN A 139 16.30 -9.28 -28.76
C GLN A 139 15.90 -8.04 -27.94
N GLY A 140 16.21 -6.87 -28.48
CA GLY A 140 15.78 -5.59 -27.92
C GLY A 140 14.31 -5.26 -28.23
N GLY A 141 13.78 -4.23 -27.56
CA GLY A 141 12.43 -3.70 -27.84
C GLY A 141 11.28 -4.48 -27.21
N GLN A 142 11.55 -5.45 -26.33
CA GLN A 142 10.51 -6.17 -25.60
C GLN A 142 10.05 -5.39 -24.37
N ALA A 143 8.74 -5.38 -24.14
CA ALA A 143 8.18 -4.90 -22.89
C ALA A 143 8.40 -5.97 -21.80
N VAL A 144 9.18 -5.63 -20.77
CA VAL A 144 9.42 -6.50 -19.61
C VAL A 144 8.61 -5.97 -18.45
N GLN A 145 7.70 -6.78 -17.92
CA GLN A 145 6.96 -6.43 -16.72
C GLN A 145 7.88 -6.56 -15.51
N SER A 146 8.10 -5.45 -14.80
CA SER A 146 8.89 -5.45 -13.57
C SER A 146 8.09 -6.10 -12.45
N PRO A 147 8.65 -7.12 -11.75
CA PRO A 147 7.97 -7.72 -10.60
C PRO A 147 7.91 -6.73 -9.44
N LEU A 148 6.94 -6.86 -8.55
CA LEU A 148 6.90 -6.06 -7.32
C LEU A 148 7.98 -6.50 -6.32
N GLY A 149 8.55 -5.54 -5.60
CA GLY A 149 9.53 -5.74 -4.54
C GLY A 149 9.17 -4.97 -3.27
N LEU A 150 9.86 -5.32 -2.17
CA LEU A 150 9.77 -4.65 -0.88
C LEU A 150 11.10 -3.97 -0.58
N ALA A 151 11.04 -2.73 -0.09
CA ALA A 151 12.21 -1.95 0.33
C ALA A 151 11.90 -1.15 1.60
N ASP A 152 12.93 -0.53 2.18
CA ASP A 152 12.81 0.42 3.30
C ASP A 152 12.01 -0.11 4.50
N VAL A 153 12.05 -1.42 4.75
CA VAL A 153 11.31 -2.07 5.83
C VAL A 153 11.82 -1.58 7.18
N ASP A 154 10.90 -1.19 8.06
CA ASP A 154 11.21 -0.92 9.46
C ASP A 154 11.05 -2.20 10.31
N PRO A 155 12.15 -2.82 10.79
CA PRO A 155 12.07 -4.05 11.57
C PRO A 155 11.46 -3.87 12.97
N GLY A 156 11.37 -2.62 13.46
CA GLY A 156 10.69 -2.30 14.72
C GLY A 156 9.16 -2.35 14.60
N ILE A 157 8.62 -2.13 13.39
CA ILE A 157 7.18 -2.17 13.11
C ILE A 157 6.79 -3.50 12.43
N LEU A 158 7.62 -3.99 11.51
CA LEU A 158 7.43 -5.25 10.79
C LEU A 158 8.59 -6.23 11.12
N PRO A 159 8.51 -6.96 12.24
CA PRO A 159 9.53 -7.91 12.65
C PRO A 159 9.74 -9.04 11.63
N ALA A 160 10.91 -9.68 11.69
CA ALA A 160 11.34 -10.71 10.73
C ALA A 160 10.29 -11.79 10.42
N GLY A 161 9.61 -12.33 11.44
CA GLY A 161 8.58 -13.36 11.22
C GLY A 161 7.35 -12.85 10.45
N LYS A 162 6.92 -11.61 10.71
CA LYS A 162 5.84 -10.98 9.94
C LYS A 162 6.31 -10.60 8.53
N LEU A 163 7.57 -10.19 8.38
CA LEU A 163 8.16 -9.87 7.08
C LEU A 163 8.26 -11.12 6.19
N GLU A 164 8.61 -12.27 6.74
CA GLU A 164 8.66 -13.55 6.02
C GLU A 164 7.29 -13.91 5.43
N GLU A 165 6.22 -13.75 6.20
CA GLU A 165 4.84 -13.96 5.71
C GLU A 165 4.51 -13.01 4.56
N VAL A 166 4.84 -11.71 4.68
CA VAL A 166 4.62 -10.73 3.61
C VAL A 166 5.39 -11.10 2.34
N GLN A 167 6.62 -11.58 2.48
CA GLN A 167 7.44 -12.04 1.35
C GLN A 167 6.88 -13.30 0.70
N PHE A 168 6.37 -14.25 1.50
CA PHE A 168 5.69 -15.43 1.00
C PHE A 168 4.48 -15.03 0.15
N ILE A 169 3.59 -14.17 0.66
CA ILE A 169 2.41 -13.69 -0.08
C ILE A 169 2.81 -12.95 -1.37
N LEU A 170 3.84 -12.12 -1.33
CA LEU A 170 4.36 -11.47 -2.53
C LEU A 170 4.81 -12.49 -3.58
N ASN A 171 5.53 -13.53 -3.18
CA ASN A 171 5.99 -14.58 -4.09
C ASN A 171 4.81 -15.37 -4.70
N GLU A 172 3.79 -15.68 -3.90
CA GLU A 172 2.58 -16.37 -4.36
C GLU A 172 1.75 -15.52 -5.34
N LEU A 173 1.69 -14.20 -5.11
CA LEU A 173 1.04 -13.24 -6.00
C LEU A 173 1.80 -13.12 -7.33
N LEU A 174 3.12 -13.01 -7.29
CA LEU A 174 3.97 -12.98 -8.48
C LEU A 174 3.91 -14.30 -9.28
N ALA A 175 3.68 -15.42 -8.59
CA ALA A 175 3.47 -16.72 -9.21
C ALA A 175 2.03 -16.94 -9.73
N GLY A 176 1.13 -15.97 -9.55
CA GLY A 176 -0.26 -16.06 -9.99
C GLY A 176 -1.13 -17.03 -9.18
N ARG A 177 -0.67 -17.47 -8.00
CA ARG A 177 -1.43 -18.34 -7.08
C ARG A 177 -2.39 -17.55 -6.18
N ILE A 178 -2.06 -16.27 -5.93
CA ILE A 178 -2.95 -15.30 -5.29
C ILE A 178 -3.31 -14.22 -6.30
N LEU A 179 -4.60 -13.88 -6.36
CA LEU A 179 -5.13 -12.83 -7.21
C LEU A 179 -5.43 -11.57 -6.39
N THR A 180 -5.20 -10.40 -6.99
CA THR A 180 -5.53 -9.10 -6.39
C THR A 180 -7.03 -8.78 -6.49
N SER A 181 -7.72 -9.34 -7.47
CA SER A 181 -9.18 -9.26 -7.60
C SER A 181 -9.87 -10.33 -6.76
N ASN A 182 -11.02 -9.98 -6.18
CA ASN A 182 -11.97 -10.96 -5.67
C ASN A 182 -12.50 -11.80 -6.85
N PRO A 183 -12.56 -13.14 -6.76
CA PRO A 183 -13.20 -13.97 -7.79
C PRO A 183 -14.69 -13.64 -8.00
#